data_AF-A0A2K6S5G5-F1
#
_entry.id   AF-A0A2K6S5G5-F1
#
_cell.length_a   1.000
_cell.length_b   1.000
_cell.length_c   1.000
_cell.angle_alpha   90.00
_cell.angle_beta   90.00
_cell.angle_gamma   90.00
#
_symmetry.space_group_name_H-M   'P 1'
#
loop_
_entity.id
_entity.type
_entity.pdbx_description
1 polymer ?
#
loop_
_entity_poly.entity_id
_entity_poly.type
_entity_poly.pdbx_seq_one_letter_code
_entity_poly.pdbx_strand_id
1 'polypeptide(L)'
;MVANSSAQFFKNKNRVAVLAQLDKEKRKLLMQNQSSTNHPGASIDFRGHTEQQHLAQAHAHSSGYFVTQDSAFGNLSLPVLPSLDPE
;
A
#
# COMPACT_ATOMS: atom_id res chain seq x y z
N MET A 1 -11.67 -14.66 53.18
CA MET A 1 -11.95 -14.02 51.89
C MET A 1 -10.75 -14.19 50.96
N VAL A 2 -10.62 -15.27 50.18
CA VAL A 2 -9.60 -15.36 49.12
C VAL A 2 -10.06 -16.35 48.05
N ALA A 3 -10.40 -15.86 46.86
CA ALA A 3 -10.44 -16.64 45.61
C ALA A 3 -10.57 -15.69 44.40
N ASN A 4 -9.51 -14.97 44.02
CA ASN A 4 -9.48 -14.28 42.70
C ASN A 4 -8.07 -14.05 42.12
N SER A 5 -7.05 -14.80 42.53
CA SER A 5 -5.68 -14.57 42.03
C SER A 5 -5.39 -15.31 40.72
N SER A 6 -5.96 -16.50 40.52
CA SER A 6 -5.72 -17.33 39.34
C SER A 6 -6.43 -16.82 38.08
N ALA A 7 -7.70 -16.42 38.19
CA ALA A 7 -8.48 -15.89 37.07
C ALA A 7 -7.90 -14.58 36.50
N GLN A 8 -7.32 -13.74 37.35
CA GLN A 8 -6.60 -12.52 36.95
C GLN A 8 -5.32 -12.85 36.17
N PHE A 9 -4.56 -13.87 36.61
CA PHE A 9 -3.32 -14.29 35.97
C PHE A 9 -3.52 -14.82 34.55
N PHE A 10 -4.56 -15.63 34.31
CA PHE A 10 -4.90 -16.10 32.97
C PHE A 10 -5.38 -14.98 32.05
N LYS A 11 -6.16 -14.02 32.55
CA LYS A 11 -6.52 -12.81 31.79
C LYS A 11 -5.28 -12.00 31.42
N ASN A 12 -4.30 -11.91 32.31
CA ASN A 12 -3.05 -11.20 32.04
C ASN A 12 -2.21 -11.84 30.93
N LYS A 13 -2.10 -13.18 30.91
CA LYS A 13 -1.38 -13.89 29.83
C LYS A 13 -2.00 -13.66 28.46
N ASN A 14 -3.33 -13.68 28.36
CA ASN A 14 -4.04 -13.39 27.12
C ASN A 14 -3.81 -11.93 26.67
N ARG A 15 -3.84 -10.97 27.60
CA ARG A 15 -3.54 -9.56 27.30
C ARG A 15 -2.13 -9.37 26.76
N VAL A 16 -1.14 -10.02 27.38
CA VAL A 16 0.26 -9.93 26.94
C VAL A 16 0.44 -10.53 25.54
N ALA A 17 -0.19 -11.67 25.26
CA ALA A 17 -0.12 -12.31 23.94
C ALA A 17 -0.75 -11.43 22.84
N VAL A 18 -1.90 -10.82 23.11
CA VAL A 18 -2.57 -9.90 22.18
C VAL A 18 -1.71 -8.67 21.91
N LEU A 19 -1.15 -8.04 22.94
CA LEU A 19 -0.28 -6.87 22.79
C LEU A 19 0.98 -7.19 21.97
N ALA A 20 1.62 -8.33 22.24
CA ALA A 20 2.79 -8.76 21.47
C ALA A 20 2.47 -9.01 19.99
N GLN A 21 1.30 -9.59 19.70
CA GLN A 21 0.85 -9.81 18.33
C GLN A 21 0.57 -8.48 17.61
N LEU A 22 -0.04 -7.51 18.29
CA LEU A 22 -0.30 -6.18 17.74
C LEU A 22 1.00 -5.42 17.43
N ASP A 23 2.00 -5.49 18.32
CA ASP A 23 3.30 -4.85 18.07
C ASP A 23 4.06 -5.49 16.89
N LYS A 24 3.95 -6.81 16.72
CA LYS A 24 4.51 -7.53 15.58
C LYS A 24 3.87 -7.10 14.26
N GLU A 25 2.54 -7.04 14.21
CA GLU A 25 1.81 -6.57 13.03
C GLU A 25 2.10 -5.10 12.72
N LYS A 26 2.15 -4.23 13.75
CA LYS A 26 2.55 -2.82 13.57
C LYS A 26 3.94 -2.70 12.93
N ARG A 27 4.93 -3.46 13.42
CA ARG A 27 6.30 -3.46 12.85
C ARG A 27 6.31 -3.96 11.41
N LYS A 28 5.54 -5.01 11.11
CA LYS A 28 5.40 -5.56 9.75
C LYS A 28 4.79 -4.53 8.80
N LEU A 29 3.73 -3.84 9.20
CA LEU A 29 3.10 -2.79 8.39
C LEU A 29 4.06 -1.62 8.14
N LEU A 30 4.84 -1.20 9.14
CA LEU A 30 5.85 -0.15 8.98
C LEU A 30 6.98 -0.56 8.01
N MET A 31 7.45 -1.81 8.08
CA MET A 31 8.43 -2.34 7.12
C MET A 31 7.84 -2.51 5.71
N GLN A 32 6.58 -2.93 5.60
CA GLN A 32 5.89 -3.06 4.32
C GLN A 32 5.66 -1.69 3.67
N ASN A 33 5.39 -0.65 4.46
CA ASN A 33 5.23 0.72 3.97
C ASN A 33 6.55 1.32 3.42
N GLN A 34 7.71 0.83 3.86
CA GLN A 34 9.00 1.22 3.26
C GLN A 34 9.29 0.53 1.92
N SER A 35 8.67 -0.62 1.64
CA SER A 35 8.77 -1.27 0.33
C SER A 35 7.79 -0.70 -0.70
N SER A 36 6.95 0.25 -0.30
CA SER A 36 6.03 0.95 -1.19
C SER A 36 6.06 2.42 -0.83
N THR A 37 7.06 3.13 -1.37
CA THR A 37 7.06 4.58 -1.54
C THR A 37 5.90 4.98 -2.47
N ASN A 38 4.68 4.85 -1.98
CA ASN A 38 3.48 5.41 -2.57
C ASN A 38 2.90 6.38 -1.52
N HIS A 39 3.71 7.37 -1.12
CA HIS A 39 3.25 8.49 -0.32
C HIS A 39 2.62 9.57 -1.21
N PRO A 40 1.56 10.23 -0.72
CA PRO A 40 0.97 11.38 -1.36
C PRO A 40 1.87 12.60 -1.16
N GLY A 41 2.34 13.24 -2.24
CA GLY A 41 2.78 14.63 -2.20
C GLY A 41 4.28 14.93 -2.16
N ALA A 42 5.18 13.99 -2.46
CA ALA A 42 6.60 14.32 -2.58
C ALA A 42 7.25 13.70 -3.83
N SER A 43 7.83 14.59 -4.64
CA SER A 43 8.83 14.35 -5.70
C SER A 43 8.33 14.32 -7.15
N ILE A 44 8.69 15.41 -7.82
CA ILE A 44 8.61 15.63 -9.26
C ILE A 44 9.52 14.62 -10.01
N ASP A 45 10.53 14.07 -9.34
CA ASP A 45 11.51 13.13 -9.92
C ASP A 45 11.11 11.65 -9.71
N PHE A 46 10.50 11.28 -8.58
CA PHE A 46 9.97 9.91 -8.40
C PHE A 46 8.72 9.68 -9.24
N ARG A 47 7.96 10.73 -9.55
CA ARG A 47 6.75 10.66 -10.38
C ARG A 47 7.05 10.09 -11.77
N GLY A 48 8.11 10.54 -12.44
CA GLY A 48 8.49 10.02 -13.76
C GLY A 48 8.82 8.52 -13.74
N HIS A 49 9.55 8.05 -12.73
CA HIS A 49 9.88 6.63 -12.59
C HIS A 49 8.65 5.76 -12.29
N THR A 50 7.76 6.24 -11.43
CA THR A 50 6.52 5.54 -11.08
C THR A 50 5.54 5.52 -12.24
N GLU A 51 5.37 6.63 -12.95
CA GLU A 51 4.52 6.72 -14.15
C GLU A 51 4.98 5.76 -15.25
N GLN A 52 6.29 5.73 -15.51
CA GLN A 52 6.86 4.86 -16.55
C GLN A 52 6.71 3.38 -16.20
N GLN A 53 6.85 3.00 -14.93
CA GLN A 53 6.66 1.61 -14.48
C GLN A 53 5.23 1.12 -14.68
N HIS A 54 4.22 1.93 -14.33
CA HIS A 54 2.82 1.54 -14.48
C HIS A 54 2.40 1.40 -15.95
N LEU A 55 2.86 2.29 -16.82
CA LEU A 55 2.61 2.17 -18.27
C LEU A 55 3.31 0.95 -18.86
N ALA A 56 4.58 0.71 -18.49
CA ALA A 56 5.31 -0.47 -18.95
C ALA A 56 4.60 -1.77 -18.54
N GLN A 57 4.06 -1.84 -17.31
CA GLN A 57 3.29 -2.97 -16.85
C GLN A 57 1.97 -3.14 -17.62
N ALA A 58 1.23 -2.05 -17.86
CA ALA A 58 0.00 -2.09 -18.64
C ALA A 58 0.27 -2.60 -20.07
N HIS A 59 1.31 -2.10 -20.73
CA HIS A 59 1.71 -2.54 -22.07
C HIS A 59 2.23 -4.00 -22.10
N ALA A 60 2.87 -4.48 -21.04
CA ALA A 60 3.33 -5.87 -20.96
C ALA A 60 2.17 -6.87 -20.81
N HIS A 61 1.02 -6.43 -20.30
CA HIS A 61 -0.14 -7.30 -20.01
C HIS A 61 -1.37 -7.01 -20.88
N SER A 62 -1.38 -5.91 -21.64
CA SER A 62 -2.51 -5.47 -22.44
C SER A 62 -2.04 -4.79 -23.72
N SER A 63 -2.78 -5.01 -24.82
CA SER A 63 -2.58 -4.35 -26.11
C SER A 63 -3.37 -3.03 -26.24
N GLY A 64 -4.02 -2.57 -25.17
CA GLY A 64 -4.75 -1.29 -25.15
C GLY A 64 -3.82 -0.07 -25.11
N TYR A 65 -4.38 1.11 -25.40
CA TYR A 65 -3.68 2.40 -25.25
C TYR A 65 -3.92 2.95 -23.85
N PHE A 66 -2.85 3.32 -23.14
CA PHE A 66 -2.93 3.83 -21.78
C PHE A 66 -2.17 5.14 -21.64
N VAL A 67 -2.68 6.01 -20.77
CA VAL A 67 -2.00 7.23 -20.33
C VAL A 67 -1.90 7.25 -18.82
N THR A 68 -0.88 7.91 -18.29
CA THR A 68 -0.74 8.12 -16.84
C THR A 68 -1.70 9.16 -16.32
N GLN A 69 -2.11 8.99 -15.06
CA GLN A 69 -2.94 9.95 -14.35
C GLN A 69 -2.43 10.11 -12.91
N ASP A 70 -2.55 11.32 -12.37
CA ASP A 70 -2.30 11.64 -10.96
C ASP A 70 -3.48 11.33 -10.04
N SER A 71 -3.97 10.09 -10.13
CA SER A 71 -5.04 9.66 -9.24
C SER A 71 -4.51 9.20 -7.88
N ALA A 72 -4.96 9.84 -6.80
CA ALA A 72 -4.72 9.38 -5.43
C ALA A 72 -5.57 8.15 -5.04
N PHE A 73 -6.49 7.71 -5.91
CA PHE A 73 -7.44 6.63 -5.66
C PHE A 73 -7.08 5.34 -6.42
N GLY A 74 -5.86 5.23 -6.92
CA GLY A 74 -5.36 4.03 -7.59
C GLY A 74 -5.60 3.96 -9.10
N ASN A 75 -6.14 5.00 -9.73
CA ASN A 75 -6.26 5.09 -11.19
C ASN A 75 -4.99 5.70 -11.80
N LEU A 76 -3.85 5.04 -11.67
CA LEU A 76 -2.55 5.57 -12.13
C LEU A 76 -2.37 5.44 -13.65
N SER A 77 -3.11 4.52 -14.28
CA SER A 77 -3.22 4.38 -15.74
C SER A 77 -4.68 4.32 -16.16
N LEU A 78 -5.02 5.07 -17.22
CA LEU A 78 -6.35 5.10 -17.80
C LEU A 78 -6.32 4.54 -19.23
N PRO A 79 -7.22 3.61 -19.59
CA PRO A 79 -7.38 3.21 -20.98
C PRO A 79 -8.01 4.35 -21.79
N VAL A 80 -7.45 4.64 -22.96
CA VAL A 80 -7.89 5.72 -23.84
C VAL A 80 -7.97 5.25 -25.30
N LEU A 81 -8.56 6.06 -26.16
CA LEU A 81 -8.41 5.91 -27.61
C LEU A 81 -7.08 6.52 -28.05
N PRO A 82 -6.37 5.94 -29.03
CA PRO A 82 -5.17 6.56 -29.58
C PRO A 82 -5.49 7.94 -30.17
N SER A 83 -4.69 8.94 -29.80
CA SER A 83 -4.76 10.28 -30.39
C SER A 83 -4.36 10.23 -31.86
N LEU A 84 -5.20 10.80 -32.71
CA LEU A 84 -4.88 11.08 -34.10
C LEU A 84 -4.52 12.57 -34.16
N ASP A 85 -3.26 12.90 -34.37
CA ASP A 85 -2.88 14.29 -34.58
C ASP A 85 -3.55 14.79 -35.87
N PRO A 86 -4.27 15.94 -35.84
CA PRO A 86 -4.73 16.57 -37.07
C PRO A 86 -3.52 17.17 -37.78
N GLU A 87 -3.20 16.64 -38.96
CA GLU A 87 -2.30 17.29 -39.93
C GLU A 87 -2.81 18.69 -40.32
#